data_AF-A0A1M7JQI2-F1
#
_entry.id   AF-A0A1M7JQI2-F1
#
_cell.length_a   1.000
_cell.length_b   1.000
_cell.length_c   1.000
_cell.angle_alpha   90.00
_cell.angle_beta   90.00
_cell.angle_gamma   90.00
#
_symmetry.space_group_name_H-M   'P 1'
#
loop_
_entity.id
_entity.type
_entity.pdbx_description
1 polymer ?
#
loop_
_entity_poly.entity_id
_entity_poly.type
_entity_poly.pdbx_seq_one_letter_code
_entity_poly.pdbx_strand_id
1 'polypeptide(L)'
;MSDPAASSFSPPVVAALVAAAVAVLAWPVNDWLNRRRARALRAERVADVQRALLAEIRAHVATLEKQRPRDEAAREAAATKLTMGDHTLTPPHDANERIFCAIMAEVHILPGWAIDPVVRYYGLLAAQRALAQDIRAHLADRPDSAISMFQHYLTRNDEILRTGREAMLILTASLEGGMDAVAALKAALEKQENARILGTLPGELDQLRAGLSKRSSNPRGR
;
A
#
# COMPACT_ATOMS: atom_id res chain seq x y z
N MET A 1 61.68 0.66 -63.07
CA MET A 1 60.45 1.45 -63.25
C MET A 1 59.53 1.00 -62.13
N SER A 2 59.63 1.68 -60.99
CA SER A 2 59.02 1.24 -59.73
C SER A 2 57.85 2.18 -59.44
N ASP A 3 56.64 1.64 -59.39
CA ASP A 3 55.44 2.40 -59.06
C ASP A 3 55.53 2.94 -57.61
N PRO A 4 55.46 4.27 -57.39
CA PRO A 4 55.57 4.86 -56.05
C PRO A 4 54.23 4.87 -55.29
N ALA A 5 53.26 4.02 -55.66
CA ALA A 5 51.91 4.05 -55.10
C ALA A 5 51.56 2.88 -54.16
N ALA A 6 52.55 2.11 -53.67
CA ALA A 6 52.30 0.84 -52.96
C ALA A 6 52.79 0.81 -51.49
N SER A 7 52.72 1.93 -50.76
CA SER A 7 52.73 1.89 -49.28
C SER A 7 51.81 2.95 -48.71
N SER A 8 50.55 2.90 -49.13
CA SER A 8 49.52 3.80 -48.62
C SER A 8 49.24 3.47 -47.14
N PHE A 9 49.50 4.46 -46.28
CA PHE A 9 49.31 4.56 -44.82
C PHE A 9 50.52 4.27 -43.92
N SER A 10 50.91 5.26 -43.11
CA SER A 10 51.94 5.13 -42.08
C SER A 10 51.40 4.31 -40.88
N PRO A 11 52.25 3.56 -40.15
CA PRO A 11 51.85 2.75 -39.00
C PRO A 11 50.96 3.46 -37.96
N PRO A 12 51.21 4.73 -37.56
CA PRO A 12 50.34 5.42 -36.61
C PRO A 12 48.93 5.71 -37.17
N VAL A 13 48.79 5.91 -38.48
CA VAL A 13 47.48 6.14 -39.12
C VAL A 13 46.64 4.86 -39.08
N VAL A 14 47.26 3.71 -39.38
CA VAL A 14 46.59 2.41 -39.29
C VAL A 14 46.18 2.12 -37.84
N ALA A 15 47.05 2.38 -36.87
CA ALA A 15 46.73 2.21 -35.44
C ALA A 15 45.57 3.11 -34.99
N ALA A 16 45.56 4.37 -35.42
CA ALA A 16 44.48 5.31 -35.10
C ALA A 16 43.14 4.89 -35.73
N LEU A 17 43.14 4.38 -36.97
CA LEU A 17 41.94 3.86 -37.63
C LEU A 17 41.39 2.61 -36.93
N VAL A 18 42.26 1.68 -36.54
CA VAL A 18 41.85 0.49 -35.78
C VAL A 18 41.29 0.88 -34.42
N ALA A 19 41.95 1.79 -33.70
CA ALA A 19 41.48 2.28 -32.41
C ALA A 19 40.10 2.97 -32.54
N ALA A 20 39.92 3.81 -33.57
CA ALA A 20 38.64 4.45 -33.85
C ALA A 20 37.54 3.43 -34.19
N ALA A 21 37.85 2.42 -35.01
CA ALA A 21 36.90 1.36 -35.36
C ALA A 21 36.48 0.54 -34.13
N VAL A 22 37.43 0.16 -33.27
CA VAL A 22 37.15 -0.54 -32.02
C VAL A 22 36.30 0.33 -31.08
N ALA A 23 36.61 1.62 -30.95
CA ALA A 23 35.84 2.54 -30.12
C ALA A 23 34.39 2.71 -30.60
N VAL A 24 34.17 2.85 -31.91
CA VAL A 24 32.83 2.97 -32.50
C VAL A 24 32.02 1.69 -32.29
N LEU A 25 32.64 0.51 -32.39
CA LEU A 25 31.97 -0.77 -32.14
C LEU A 25 31.70 -1.04 -30.65
N ALA A 26 32.56 -0.55 -29.75
CA ALA A 26 32.41 -0.72 -28.32
C ALA A 26 31.28 0.14 -27.72
N TRP A 27 31.01 1.32 -28.28
CA TRP A 27 29.96 2.22 -27.80
C TRP A 27 28.57 1.57 -27.69
N PRO A 28 27.99 0.98 -28.76
CA PRO A 28 26.63 0.43 -28.68
C PRO A 28 26.54 -0.73 -27.69
N VAL A 29 27.60 -1.54 -27.57
CA VAL A 29 27.67 -2.63 -26.59
C VAL A 29 27.68 -2.07 -25.17
N ASN A 30 28.49 -1.04 -24.91
CA ASN A 30 28.56 -0.38 -23.61
C ASN A 30 27.24 0.31 -23.25
N ASP A 31 26.60 1.00 -24.19
CA ASP A 31 25.27 1.60 -24.00
C ASP A 31 24.22 0.54 -23.68
N TRP A 32 24.21 -0.59 -24.40
CA TRP A 32 23.31 -1.70 -24.13
C TRP A 32 23.54 -2.33 -22.74
N LEU A 33 24.80 -2.58 -22.37
CA LEU A 33 25.16 -3.10 -21.05
C LEU A 33 24.75 -2.13 -19.94
N ASN A 34 24.97 -0.82 -20.12
CA ASN A 34 24.59 0.20 -19.16
C ASN A 34 23.07 0.27 -19.00
N ARG A 35 22.30 0.20 -20.09
CA ARG A 35 20.83 0.12 -20.01
C ARG A 35 20.37 -1.13 -19.27
N ARG A 36 21.00 -2.28 -19.51
CA ARG A 36 20.65 -3.54 -18.83
C ARG A 36 20.93 -3.45 -17.32
N ARG A 37 22.11 -2.93 -16.94
CA ARG A 37 22.48 -2.70 -15.53
C ARG A 37 21.53 -1.70 -14.86
N ALA A 38 21.20 -0.61 -15.53
CA ALA A 38 20.26 0.38 -15.02
C ALA A 38 18.87 -0.21 -14.74
N ARG A 39 18.38 -1.10 -15.62
CA ARG A 39 17.11 -1.82 -15.38
C ARG A 39 17.20 -2.78 -14.20
N ALA A 40 18.31 -3.52 -14.08
CA ALA A 40 18.52 -4.45 -12.96
C ALA A 40 18.56 -3.70 -11.61
N LEU A 41 19.35 -2.62 -11.53
CA LEU A 41 19.43 -1.77 -10.34
C LEU A 41 18.06 -1.16 -9.98
N ARG A 42 17.27 -0.75 -10.97
CA ARG A 42 15.91 -0.25 -10.73
C ARG A 42 15.00 -1.34 -10.16
N ALA A 43 15.08 -2.57 -10.68
CA ALA A 43 14.29 -3.69 -10.19
C ALA A 43 14.67 -4.10 -8.76
N GLU A 44 15.98 -4.14 -8.44
CA GLU A 44 16.49 -4.37 -7.09
C GLU A 44 15.98 -3.32 -6.12
N ARG A 45 16.11 -2.03 -6.48
CA ARG A 45 15.60 -0.92 -5.66
C ARG A 45 14.09 -1.05 -5.40
N VAL A 46 13.31 -1.37 -6.41
CA VAL A 46 11.85 -1.59 -6.25
C VAL A 46 11.60 -2.73 -5.24
N ALA A 47 12.29 -3.86 -5.38
CA ALA A 47 12.13 -5.01 -4.50
C ALA A 47 12.53 -4.70 -3.06
N ASP A 48 13.61 -3.93 -2.85
CA ASP A 48 14.06 -3.53 -1.52
C ASP A 48 13.07 -2.58 -0.84
N VAL A 49 12.54 -1.60 -1.57
CA VAL A 49 11.48 -0.71 -1.07
C VAL A 49 10.22 -1.51 -0.73
N GLN A 50 9.79 -2.44 -1.59
CA GLN A 50 8.65 -3.31 -1.31
C GLN A 50 8.86 -4.20 -0.08
N ARG A 51 10.09 -4.71 0.12
CA ARG A 51 10.44 -5.53 1.30
C ARG A 51 10.46 -4.71 2.58
N ALA A 52 10.98 -3.49 2.53
CA ALA A 52 10.94 -2.55 3.65
C ALA A 52 9.50 -2.19 4.03
N LEU A 53 8.66 -1.84 3.05
CA LEU A 53 7.23 -1.59 3.23
C LEU A 53 6.52 -2.79 3.86
N LEU A 54 6.75 -3.99 3.31
CA LEU A 54 6.12 -5.20 3.82
C LEU A 54 6.50 -5.46 5.30
N ALA A 55 7.76 -5.26 5.66
CA ALA A 55 8.24 -5.43 7.03
C ALA A 55 7.60 -4.41 8.00
N GLU A 56 7.52 -3.14 7.59
CA GLU A 56 6.92 -2.08 8.40
C GLU A 56 5.43 -2.30 8.60
N ILE A 57 4.68 -2.52 7.51
CA ILE A 57 3.23 -2.77 7.56
C ILE A 57 2.95 -3.99 8.44
N ARG A 58 3.74 -5.06 8.30
CA ARG A 58 3.60 -6.27 9.12
C ARG A 58 3.82 -5.99 10.60
N ALA A 59 4.85 -5.22 10.96
CA ALA A 59 5.12 -4.87 12.35
C ALA A 59 3.98 -4.03 12.96
N HIS A 60 3.46 -3.06 12.20
CA HIS A 60 2.36 -2.20 12.66
C HIS A 60 1.04 -2.98 12.77
N VAL A 61 0.68 -3.78 11.76
CA VAL A 61 -0.52 -4.64 11.80
C VAL A 61 -0.45 -5.61 12.99
N ALA A 62 0.69 -6.26 13.23
CA ALA A 62 0.85 -7.15 14.38
C ALA A 62 0.70 -6.43 15.72
N THR A 63 1.08 -5.14 15.79
CA THR A 63 0.89 -4.31 16.98
C THR A 63 -0.58 -3.96 17.19
N LEU A 64 -1.29 -3.53 16.12
CA LEU A 64 -2.72 -3.25 16.15
C LEU A 64 -3.55 -4.50 16.52
N GLU A 65 -3.17 -5.68 16.01
CA GLU A 65 -3.83 -6.94 16.33
C GLU A 65 -3.70 -7.31 17.81
N LYS A 66 -2.55 -7.05 18.42
CA LYS A 66 -2.35 -7.27 19.87
C LYS A 66 -3.16 -6.29 20.73
N GLN A 67 -3.37 -5.07 20.24
CA GLN A 67 -4.15 -4.03 20.93
C GLN A 67 -5.66 -4.24 20.79
N ARG A 68 -6.10 -5.06 19.82
CA ARG A 68 -7.52 -5.34 19.62
C ARG A 68 -8.08 -6.11 20.82
N PRO A 69 -9.14 -5.61 21.48
CA PRO A 69 -9.84 -6.37 22.52
C PRO A 69 -10.35 -7.69 21.91
N ARG A 70 -10.00 -8.82 22.54
CA ARG A 70 -10.31 -10.16 22.03
C ARG A 70 -11.81 -10.47 22.06
N ASP A 71 -12.54 -9.84 22.98
CA ASP A 71 -13.95 -10.09 23.24
C ASP A 71 -14.78 -8.80 23.09
N GLU A 72 -16.02 -8.94 22.60
CA GLU A 72 -16.98 -7.84 22.47
C GLU A 72 -17.25 -7.18 23.83
N ALA A 73 -17.33 -7.98 24.90
CA ALA A 73 -17.48 -7.51 26.28
C ALA A 73 -16.28 -6.67 26.76
N ALA A 74 -15.06 -6.94 26.28
CA ALA A 74 -13.88 -6.13 26.59
C ALA A 74 -13.87 -4.82 25.79
N ARG A 75 -14.42 -4.84 24.57
CA ARG A 75 -14.66 -3.66 23.73
C ARG A 75 -15.71 -2.75 24.37
N GLU A 76 -16.83 -3.31 24.81
CA GLU A 76 -17.89 -2.61 25.54
C GLU A 76 -17.40 -2.13 26.91
N ALA A 77 -16.60 -2.90 27.65
CA ALA A 77 -16.03 -2.47 28.92
C ALA A 77 -15.03 -1.32 28.76
N ALA A 78 -14.20 -1.34 27.71
CA ALA A 78 -13.32 -0.22 27.38
C ALA A 78 -14.13 1.02 27.00
N ALA A 79 -15.15 0.87 26.13
CA ALA A 79 -16.08 1.92 25.78
C ALA A 79 -16.82 2.48 27.01
N THR A 80 -17.27 1.62 27.92
CA THR A 80 -18.00 2.00 29.14
C THR A 80 -17.09 2.75 30.12
N LYS A 81 -15.83 2.33 30.28
CA LYS A 81 -14.83 3.07 31.07
C LYS A 81 -14.57 4.48 30.52
N LEU A 82 -14.57 4.63 29.19
CA LEU A 82 -14.48 5.95 28.53
C LEU A 82 -15.73 6.79 28.78
N THR A 83 -16.93 6.20 28.68
CA THR A 83 -18.20 6.90 28.95
C THR A 83 -18.36 7.28 30.43
N MET A 84 -17.71 6.56 31.34
CA MET A 84 -17.72 6.84 32.79
C MET A 84 -16.71 7.92 33.23
N GLY A 85 -16.07 8.61 32.29
CA GLY A 85 -15.25 9.79 32.60
C GLY A 85 -13.83 9.49 33.10
N ASP A 86 -13.30 8.29 32.83
CA ASP A 86 -11.88 8.01 33.10
C ASP A 86 -11.01 8.71 32.03
N HIS A 87 -10.64 9.97 32.32
CA HIS A 87 -9.88 10.85 31.43
C HIS A 87 -8.40 10.46 31.27
N THR A 88 -7.97 9.31 31.80
CA THR A 88 -6.56 8.88 31.75
C THR A 88 -6.13 8.28 30.41
N LEU A 89 -7.07 8.08 29.49
CA LEU A 89 -6.81 7.44 28.19
C LEU A 89 -6.22 8.44 27.20
N THR A 90 -4.90 8.63 27.28
CA THR A 90 -4.15 9.37 26.28
C THR A 90 -4.01 8.52 25.01
N PRO A 91 -4.45 8.99 23.82
CA PRO A 91 -4.20 8.31 22.56
C PRO A 91 -2.71 8.02 22.40
N PRO A 92 -2.31 6.80 21.98
CA PRO A 92 -0.90 6.46 21.82
C PRO A 92 -0.16 7.49 20.95
N HIS A 93 1.08 7.79 21.31
CA HIS A 93 1.99 8.57 20.47
C HIS A 93 2.84 7.58 19.66
N ASP A 94 2.64 7.56 18.35
CA ASP A 94 3.16 6.51 17.47
C ASP A 94 4.54 6.92 16.92
N ALA A 95 5.62 6.36 17.49
CA ALA A 95 7.02 6.67 17.14
C ALA A 95 7.43 6.24 15.70
N ASN A 96 6.53 5.60 14.94
CA ASN A 96 6.77 5.10 13.58
C ASN A 96 6.78 6.19 12.48
N GLU A 97 6.62 7.46 12.84
CA GLU A 97 6.45 8.59 11.93
C GLU A 97 7.65 8.82 10.98
N ARG A 98 8.87 8.47 11.40
CA ARG A 98 10.10 8.72 10.64
C ARG A 98 10.27 7.80 9.44
N ILE A 99 9.91 6.52 9.59
CA ILE A 99 10.04 5.51 8.53
C ILE A 99 8.93 5.73 7.48
N PHE A 100 7.71 6.01 7.95
CA PHE A 100 6.59 6.41 7.12
C PHE A 100 6.92 7.57 6.15
N CYS A 101 7.44 8.68 6.66
CA CYS A 101 7.78 9.85 5.83
C CYS A 101 8.92 9.56 4.84
N ALA A 102 9.91 8.77 5.27
CA ALA A 102 11.03 8.38 4.40
C ALA A 102 10.58 7.49 3.25
N ILE A 103 9.70 6.51 3.51
CA ILE A 103 9.26 5.54 2.50
C ILE A 103 8.20 6.14 1.56
N MET A 104 7.32 7.02 2.04
CA MET A 104 6.37 7.73 1.18
C MET A 104 7.06 8.60 0.12
N ALA A 105 8.26 9.13 0.40
CA ALA A 105 9.04 9.86 -0.60
C ALA A 105 9.42 8.99 -1.80
N GLU A 106 9.56 7.67 -1.60
CA GLU A 106 9.91 6.70 -2.64
C GLU A 106 8.71 5.99 -3.26
N VAL A 107 7.47 6.35 -2.88
CA VAL A 107 6.24 5.70 -3.39
C VAL A 107 6.15 5.73 -4.92
N HIS A 108 6.72 6.76 -5.55
CA HIS A 108 6.76 6.93 -7.02
C HIS A 108 7.59 5.86 -7.76
N ILE A 109 8.42 5.10 -7.04
CA ILE A 109 9.24 4.02 -7.59
C ILE A 109 8.44 2.71 -7.63
N LEU A 110 7.40 2.58 -6.81
CA LEU A 110 6.57 1.38 -6.76
C LEU A 110 5.83 1.15 -8.09
N PRO A 111 5.55 -0.12 -8.42
CA PRO A 111 4.68 -0.43 -9.54
C PRO A 111 3.25 0.00 -9.24
N GLY A 112 2.50 0.41 -10.28
CA GLY A 112 1.16 1.01 -10.12
C GLY A 112 0.18 0.18 -9.30
N TRP A 113 0.25 -1.15 -9.38
CA TRP A 113 -0.62 -2.04 -8.60
C TRP A 113 -0.34 -2.06 -7.09
N ALA A 114 0.87 -1.66 -6.67
CA ALA A 114 1.27 -1.59 -5.26
C ALA A 114 1.08 -0.20 -4.67
N ILE A 115 1.03 0.85 -5.50
CA ILE A 115 0.86 2.23 -5.04
C ILE A 115 -0.47 2.37 -4.29
N ASP A 116 -1.58 2.03 -4.92
CA ASP A 116 -2.93 2.24 -4.38
C ASP A 116 -3.16 1.62 -2.98
N PRO A 117 -2.88 0.31 -2.76
CA PRO A 117 -3.10 -0.31 -1.45
C PRO A 117 -2.17 0.27 -0.37
N VAL A 118 -0.93 0.59 -0.72
CA VAL A 118 0.04 1.20 0.20
C VAL A 118 -0.41 2.60 0.59
N VAL A 119 -0.74 3.44 -0.39
CA VAL A 119 -1.22 4.81 -0.17
C VAL A 119 -2.51 4.81 0.65
N ARG A 120 -3.46 3.90 0.37
CA ARG A 120 -4.69 3.78 1.14
C ARG A 120 -4.43 3.46 2.61
N TYR A 121 -3.60 2.44 2.87
CA TYR A 121 -3.24 2.05 4.23
C TYR A 121 -2.63 3.21 5.02
N TYR A 122 -1.63 3.86 4.43
CA TYR A 122 -0.96 4.98 5.09
C TYR A 122 -1.81 6.25 5.18
N GLY A 123 -2.72 6.47 4.22
CA GLY A 123 -3.69 7.58 4.28
C GLY A 123 -4.64 7.44 5.47
N LEU A 124 -5.13 6.23 5.74
CA LEU A 124 -5.94 5.97 6.94
C LEU A 124 -5.14 6.14 8.22
N LEU A 125 -3.87 5.72 8.22
CA LEU A 125 -2.99 5.90 9.38
C LEU A 125 -2.71 7.39 9.67
N ALA A 126 -2.49 8.20 8.63
CA ALA A 126 -2.36 9.65 8.76
C ALA A 126 -3.65 10.29 9.31
N ALA A 127 -4.83 9.88 8.80
CA ALA A 127 -6.11 10.36 9.30
C ALA A 127 -6.35 9.96 10.77
N GLN A 128 -5.95 8.75 11.16
CA GLN A 128 -6.02 8.28 12.55
C GLN A 128 -5.13 9.12 13.48
N ARG A 129 -3.93 9.50 13.04
CA ARG A 129 -3.01 10.36 13.82
C ARG A 129 -3.57 11.76 14.01
N ALA A 130 -4.11 12.37 12.95
CA ALA A 130 -4.77 13.66 13.04
C ALA A 130 -5.91 13.61 14.07
N LEU A 131 -6.75 12.57 14.02
CA LEU A 131 -7.82 12.37 14.99
C LEU A 131 -7.30 12.21 16.43
N ALA A 132 -6.21 11.46 16.64
CA ALA A 132 -5.59 11.31 17.96
C ALA A 132 -5.05 12.64 18.51
N GLN A 133 -4.50 13.49 17.65
CA GLN A 133 -4.03 14.82 18.02
C GLN A 133 -5.20 15.75 18.38
N ASP A 134 -6.28 15.72 17.60
CA ASP A 134 -7.50 16.49 17.88
C ASP A 134 -8.13 16.07 19.21
N ILE A 135 -8.19 14.77 19.51
CA ILE A 135 -8.68 14.25 20.80
C ILE A 135 -7.85 14.82 21.95
N ARG A 136 -6.51 14.76 21.86
CA ARG A 136 -5.62 15.29 22.91
C ARG A 136 -5.80 16.80 23.12
N ALA A 137 -5.96 17.55 22.04
CA ALA A 137 -6.13 19.00 22.10
C ALA A 137 -7.46 19.41 22.74
N HIS A 138 -8.52 18.62 22.55
CA HIS A 138 -9.87 18.95 23.03
C HIS A 138 -10.24 18.28 24.36
N LEU A 139 -9.39 17.38 24.88
CA LEU A 139 -9.71 16.60 26.08
C LEU A 139 -9.95 17.47 27.32
N ALA A 140 -9.18 18.55 27.48
CA ALA A 140 -9.31 19.45 28.63
C ALA A 140 -10.54 20.38 28.54
N ASP A 141 -10.85 20.86 27.32
CA ASP A 141 -11.87 21.90 27.12
C ASP A 141 -13.26 21.32 26.77
N ARG A 142 -13.31 20.16 26.11
CA ARG A 142 -14.54 19.53 25.59
C ARG A 142 -14.50 18.01 25.76
N PRO A 143 -14.55 17.49 27.01
CA PRO A 143 -14.36 16.07 27.30
C PRO A 143 -15.39 15.16 26.60
N ASP A 144 -16.68 15.54 26.58
CA ASP A 144 -17.73 14.74 25.93
C ASP A 144 -17.51 14.58 24.41
N SER A 145 -17.07 15.67 23.76
CA SER A 145 -16.72 15.64 22.33
C SER A 145 -15.48 14.79 22.08
N ALA A 146 -14.47 14.88 22.96
CA ALA A 146 -13.26 14.08 22.85
C ALA A 146 -13.53 12.58 23.04
N ILE A 147 -14.45 12.21 23.94
CA ILE A 147 -14.89 10.81 24.14
C ILE A 147 -15.60 10.29 22.88
N SER A 148 -16.51 11.08 22.29
CA SER A 148 -17.16 10.70 21.02
C SER A 148 -16.17 10.50 19.87
N MET A 149 -15.18 11.40 19.74
CA MET A 149 -14.10 11.26 18.76
C MET A 149 -13.23 10.02 19.02
N PHE A 150 -12.98 9.68 20.28
CA PHE A 150 -12.24 8.48 20.66
C PHE A 150 -12.99 7.19 20.32
N GLN A 151 -14.32 7.15 20.47
CA GLN A 151 -15.13 6.02 19.99
C GLN A 151 -14.98 5.83 18.47
N HIS A 152 -15.01 6.92 17.70
CA HIS A 152 -14.79 6.86 16.25
C HIS A 152 -13.38 6.38 15.89
N TYR A 153 -12.38 6.81 16.67
CA TYR A 153 -11.00 6.34 16.56
C TYR A 153 -10.90 4.81 16.73
N LEU A 154 -11.58 4.23 17.73
CA LEU A 154 -11.57 2.78 17.97
C LEU A 154 -12.27 1.99 16.85
N THR A 155 -13.36 2.53 16.27
CA THR A 155 -14.10 1.87 15.19
C THR A 155 -13.30 1.80 13.89
N ARG A 156 -12.46 2.80 13.60
CA ARG A 156 -11.61 2.83 12.40
C ARG A 156 -10.44 1.85 12.41
N ASN A 157 -10.06 1.30 13.57
CA ASN A 157 -8.94 0.34 13.66
C ASN A 157 -9.15 -0.90 12.78
N ASP A 158 -10.39 -1.37 12.64
CA ASP A 158 -10.70 -2.53 11.80
C ASP A 158 -10.45 -2.24 10.31
N GLU A 159 -10.70 -1.01 9.86
CA GLU A 159 -10.44 -0.60 8.48
C GLU A 159 -8.93 -0.50 8.19
N ILE A 160 -8.15 -0.03 9.16
CA ILE A 160 -6.70 0.08 9.05
C ILE A 160 -6.06 -1.31 9.03
N LEU A 161 -6.54 -2.22 9.88
CA LEU A 161 -6.12 -3.63 9.85
C LEU A 161 -6.43 -4.28 8.50
N ARG A 162 -7.63 -4.06 7.97
CA ARG A 162 -8.06 -4.62 6.68
C ARG A 162 -7.17 -4.12 5.54
N THR A 163 -6.97 -2.82 5.43
CA THR A 163 -6.14 -2.22 4.38
C THR A 163 -4.66 -2.56 4.52
N GLY A 164 -4.15 -2.68 5.75
CA GLY A 164 -2.78 -3.17 5.99
C GLY A 164 -2.59 -4.61 5.52
N ARG A 165 -3.55 -5.51 5.78
CA ARG A 165 -3.52 -6.90 5.29
C ARG A 165 -3.59 -6.97 3.76
N GLU A 166 -4.44 -6.15 3.14
CA GLU A 166 -4.53 -6.05 1.69
C GLU A 166 -3.19 -5.61 1.06
N ALA A 167 -2.55 -4.57 1.62
CA ALA A 167 -1.23 -4.14 1.18
C ALA A 167 -0.17 -5.23 1.35
N MET A 168 -0.16 -5.95 2.49
CA MET A 168 0.77 -7.07 2.70
C MET A 168 0.58 -8.19 1.68
N LEU A 169 -0.66 -8.56 1.34
CA LEU A 169 -0.95 -9.59 0.33
C LEU A 169 -0.38 -9.20 -1.04
N ILE A 170 -0.65 -7.96 -1.48
CA ILE A 170 -0.21 -7.48 -2.79
C ILE A 170 1.32 -7.35 -2.85
N LEU A 171 1.95 -6.83 -1.80
CA LEU A 171 3.41 -6.72 -1.72
C LEU A 171 4.08 -8.10 -1.71
N THR A 172 3.51 -9.07 -0.98
CA THR A 172 4.03 -10.44 -0.93
C THR A 172 3.94 -11.10 -2.31
N ALA A 173 2.76 -11.06 -2.96
CA ALA A 173 2.60 -11.60 -4.31
C ALA A 173 3.54 -10.93 -5.32
N SER A 174 3.73 -9.61 -5.21
CA SER A 174 4.65 -8.86 -6.07
C SER A 174 6.11 -9.28 -5.88
N LEU A 175 6.54 -9.58 -4.65
CA LEU A 175 7.91 -10.02 -4.36
C LEU A 175 8.17 -11.48 -4.76
N GLU A 176 7.14 -12.34 -4.70
CA GLU A 176 7.27 -13.77 -5.01
C GLU A 176 7.17 -14.07 -6.51
N GLY A 177 6.28 -13.38 -7.23
CA GLY A 177 6.01 -13.68 -8.64
C GLY A 177 5.71 -12.46 -9.51
N GLY A 178 6.05 -11.25 -9.05
CA GLY A 178 5.94 -10.04 -9.84
C GLY A 178 4.51 -9.71 -10.28
N MET A 179 4.39 -9.16 -11.49
CA MET A 179 3.10 -8.71 -12.05
C MET A 179 2.12 -9.87 -12.22
N ASP A 180 2.59 -11.04 -12.68
CA ASP A 180 1.74 -12.18 -12.99
C ASP A 180 1.08 -12.75 -11.72
N ALA A 181 1.84 -12.86 -10.63
CA ALA A 181 1.29 -13.28 -9.35
C ALA A 181 0.26 -12.29 -8.79
N VAL A 182 0.51 -10.98 -8.92
CA VAL A 182 -0.45 -9.95 -8.50
C VAL A 182 -1.72 -9.99 -9.36
N ALA A 183 -1.59 -10.18 -10.67
CA ALA A 183 -2.73 -10.30 -11.58
C ALA A 183 -3.58 -11.55 -11.25
N ALA A 184 -2.93 -12.70 -11.03
CA ALA A 184 -3.60 -13.93 -10.62
C ALA A 184 -4.31 -13.76 -9.27
N LEU A 185 -3.67 -13.12 -8.28
CA LEU A 185 -4.28 -12.80 -6.99
C LEU A 185 -5.53 -11.93 -7.16
N LYS A 186 -5.46 -10.84 -7.94
CA LYS A 186 -6.61 -9.95 -8.17
C LYS A 186 -7.76 -10.67 -8.85
N ALA A 187 -7.47 -11.46 -9.88
CA ALA A 187 -8.48 -12.26 -10.57
C ALA A 187 -9.17 -13.28 -9.64
N ALA A 188 -8.41 -13.90 -8.73
CA ALA A 188 -8.95 -14.81 -7.72
C ALA A 188 -9.88 -14.09 -6.74
N LEU A 189 -9.49 -12.90 -6.26
CA LEU A 189 -10.31 -12.08 -5.36
C LEU A 189 -11.59 -11.60 -6.04
N GLU A 190 -11.51 -11.11 -7.27
CA GLU A 190 -12.69 -10.71 -8.05
C GLU A 190 -13.66 -11.87 -8.27
N LYS A 191 -13.13 -13.06 -8.58
CA LYS A 191 -13.95 -14.27 -8.74
C LYS A 191 -14.65 -14.65 -7.43
N GLN A 192 -13.94 -14.58 -6.30
CA GLN A 192 -14.51 -14.88 -4.98
C GLN A 192 -15.60 -13.88 -4.60
N GLU A 193 -15.38 -12.59 -4.84
CA GLU A 193 -16.35 -11.54 -4.56
C GLU A 193 -17.60 -11.68 -5.45
N ASN A 194 -17.41 -11.93 -6.74
CA ASN A 194 -18.52 -12.20 -7.65
C ASN A 194 -19.32 -13.44 -7.23
N ALA A 195 -18.65 -14.51 -6.78
CA ALA A 195 -19.33 -15.71 -6.28
C ALA A 195 -20.13 -15.42 -4.99
N ARG A 196 -19.58 -14.62 -4.08
CA ARG A 196 -20.28 -14.15 -2.87
C ARG A 196 -21.53 -13.37 -3.24
N ILE A 197 -21.39 -12.37 -4.11
CA ILE A 197 -22.48 -11.50 -4.58
C ILE A 197 -23.58 -12.35 -5.24
N LEU A 198 -23.23 -13.27 -6.15
CA LEU A 198 -24.20 -14.15 -6.80
C LEU A 198 -24.92 -15.09 -5.80
N GLY A 199 -24.24 -15.49 -4.72
CA GLY A 199 -24.83 -16.31 -3.66
C GLY A 199 -25.79 -15.54 -2.75
N THR A 200 -25.56 -14.25 -2.49
CA THR A 200 -26.39 -13.44 -1.58
C THR A 200 -27.48 -12.64 -2.28
N LEU A 201 -27.25 -12.21 -3.52
CA LEU A 201 -28.16 -11.38 -4.32
C LEU A 201 -29.61 -11.90 -4.36
N PRO A 202 -29.89 -13.20 -4.61
CA PRO A 202 -31.26 -13.69 -4.67
C PRO A 202 -32.02 -13.46 -3.36
N GLY A 203 -31.40 -13.77 -2.22
CA GLY A 203 -31.99 -13.57 -0.90
C GLY A 203 -32.16 -12.09 -0.54
N GLU A 204 -31.20 -11.25 -0.91
CA GLU A 204 -31.28 -9.80 -0.73
C GLU A 204 -32.43 -9.20 -1.56
N LEU A 205 -32.60 -9.63 -2.81
CA LEU A 205 -33.69 -9.18 -3.68
C LEU A 205 -35.06 -9.64 -3.18
N ASP A 206 -35.16 -10.86 -2.65
CA ASP A 206 -36.41 -11.37 -2.07
C ASP A 206 -36.80 -10.60 -0.79
N GLN A 207 -35.83 -10.27 0.07
CA GLN A 207 -36.06 -9.42 1.23
C GLN A 207 -36.50 -8.00 0.83
N LEU A 208 -35.87 -7.44 -0.20
CA LEU A 208 -36.19 -6.10 -0.71
C LEU A 208 -37.60 -6.07 -1.31
N ARG A 209 -37.97 -7.11 -2.07
CA ARG A 209 -39.33 -7.30 -2.62
C ARG A 209 -40.37 -7.46 -1.50
N ALA A 210 -40.08 -8.24 -0.46
CA ALA A 210 -40.97 -8.43 0.69
C ALA A 210 -41.14 -7.14 1.53
N GLY A 211 -40.09 -6.31 1.65
CA GLY A 211 -40.16 -5.01 2.29
C GLY A 211 -41.02 -4.01 1.51
N LEU A 212 -40.89 -4.00 0.18
CA LEU A 212 -41.71 -3.16 -0.70
C LEU A 212 -43.19 -3.56 -0.67
N SER A 213 -43.50 -4.86 -0.67
CA SER A 213 -44.88 -5.35 -0.60
C SER A 213 -45.55 -5.10 0.75
N LYS A 214 -44.80 -5.14 1.87
CA LYS A 214 -45.29 -4.71 3.19
C LYS A 214 -45.57 -3.20 3.27
N ARG A 215 -44.75 -2.38 2.59
CA ARG A 215 -44.92 -0.93 2.57
C ARG A 215 -46.09 -0.50 1.65
N SER A 216 -46.31 -1.19 0.53
CA SER A 216 -47.43 -0.92 -0.36
C SER A 216 -48.78 -1.43 0.18
N SER A 217 -48.77 -2.45 1.05
CA SER A 217 -49.98 -3.00 1.68
C SER A 217 -50.44 -2.25 2.93
N ASN A 218 -49.76 -1.14 3.30
CA ASN A 218 -50.22 -0.19 4.31
C ASN A 218 -50.69 1.14 3.68
N PRO A 219 -51.83 1.19 2.95
CA PRO A 219 -52.36 2.43 2.39
C PRO A 219 -53.04 3.33 3.43
N ARG A 220 -53.10 2.93 4.72
CA ARG A 220 -53.73 3.69 5.81
C ARG A 220 -53.05 3.40 7.16
N GLY A 221 -51.90 4.01 7.39
CA GLY A 221 -51.36 4.25 8.72
C GLY A 221 -51.41 5.76 8.99
N ARG A 222 -52.29 6.15 9.91
CA ARG A 222 -52.56 7.51 10.43
C ARG A 222 -51.37 8.48 10.47
#